data_AF-A0A3B9WXQ7-F1
#
_entry.id   AF-A0A3B9WXQ7-F1
#
_cell.length_a   1.000
_cell.length_b   1.000
_cell.length_c   1.000
_cell.angle_alpha   90.00
_cell.angle_beta   90.00
_cell.angle_gamma   90.00
#
_symmetry.space_group_name_H-M   'P 1'
#
loop_
_entity.id
_entity.type
_entity.pdbx_description
1 polymer ?
#
loop_
_entity_poly.entity_id
_entity_poly.type
_entity_poly.pdbx_seq_one_letter_code
_entity_poly.pdbx_strand_id
1 'polypeptide(L)'
;QNEAINAVSNAVRRSRSGLSDPNRPNGSFLFLGPTGVGKTELCKALAEFLFDTDEAMVRIDMSEFMEQHSVARLIGAPPGYVGYEQG
;
A
#
# COMPACT_ATOMS: atom_id res chain seq x y z
N GLN A 1 10.12 1.96 16.49
CA GLN A 1 9.99 1.13 15.27
C GLN A 1 9.72 -0.35 15.57
N ASN A 2 10.22 -0.90 16.69
CA ASN A 2 9.97 -2.31 17.08
C ASN A 2 8.48 -2.69 17.09
N GLU A 3 7.60 -1.81 17.60
CA GLU A 3 6.15 -2.05 17.59
C GLU A 3 5.58 -2.20 16.17
N ALA A 4 5.96 -1.30 15.25
CA ALA A 4 5.56 -1.37 13.86
C ALA A 4 6.03 -2.67 13.18
N ILE A 5 7.27 -3.08 13.43
CA ILE A 5 7.84 -4.33 12.92
C ILE A 5 7.07 -5.54 13.47
N ASN A 6 6.76 -5.54 14.76
CA ASN A 6 5.97 -6.61 15.40
C ASN A 6 4.55 -6.69 14.82
N ALA A 7 3.88 -5.54 14.62
CA ALA A 7 2.55 -5.47 14.04
C ALA A 7 2.52 -6.03 12.61
N VAL A 8 3.49 -5.65 11.77
CA VAL A 8 3.64 -6.16 10.40
C VAL A 8 3.91 -7.67 10.42
N SER A 9 4.86 -8.11 11.25
CA SER A 9 5.23 -9.53 11.37
C SER A 9 4.05 -10.40 11.77
N ASN A 10 3.21 -9.93 12.70
CA ASN A 10 2.02 -10.65 13.13
C ASN A 10 0.96 -10.75 12.03
N ALA A 11 0.76 -9.70 11.23
CA ALA A 11 -0.16 -9.74 10.09
C ALA A 11 0.30 -10.74 9.01
N VAL A 12 1.59 -10.71 8.65
CA VAL A 12 2.18 -11.65 7.68
C VAL A 12 2.04 -13.09 8.15
N ARG A 13 2.31 -13.37 9.43
CA ARG A 13 2.16 -14.72 10.00
C ARG A 13 0.72 -15.22 9.93
N ARG A 14 -0.27 -14.40 10.29
CA ARG A 14 -1.70 -14.77 10.20
C ARG A 14 -2.15 -15.05 8.77
N SER A 15 -1.67 -14.25 7.83
CA SER A 15 -1.95 -14.44 6.41
C SER A 15 -1.37 -15.76 5.89
N ARG A 16 -0.09 -16.03 6.17
CA ARG A 16 0.57 -17.28 5.75
C ARG A 16 0.01 -18.53 6.44
N SER A 17 -0.56 -18.42 7.63
CA SER A 17 -1.20 -19.55 8.32
C SER A 17 -2.65 -19.81 7.88
N GLY A 18 -3.20 -19.02 6.94
CA GLY A 18 -4.58 -19.16 6.49
C GLY A 18 -5.62 -18.76 7.55
N LEU A 19 -5.22 -18.02 8.58
CA LEU A 19 -6.10 -17.54 9.66
C LEU A 19 -6.70 -16.15 9.34
N SER A 20 -6.34 -15.55 8.22
CA SER A 20 -6.90 -14.28 7.74
C SER A 20 -8.24 -14.48 7.04
N ASP A 21 -9.15 -13.53 7.23
CA ASP A 21 -10.40 -13.44 6.46
C ASP A 21 -10.08 -13.21 4.97
N PRO A 22 -10.55 -14.08 4.04
CA PRO A 22 -10.28 -13.94 2.62
C PRO A 22 -10.88 -12.68 1.99
N ASN A 23 -11.86 -12.04 2.64
CA ASN A 23 -12.49 -10.82 2.15
C ASN A 23 -11.79 -9.54 2.65
N ARG A 24 -10.67 -9.65 3.36
CA ARG A 24 -9.93 -8.52 3.92
C ARG A 24 -8.48 -8.52 3.45
N PRO A 25 -7.84 -7.34 3.35
CA PRO A 25 -6.40 -7.27 3.14
C PRO A 25 -5.63 -8.01 4.25
N ASN A 26 -4.51 -8.64 3.87
CA ASN A 26 -3.62 -9.33 4.81
C ASN A 26 -3.14 -8.43 5.96
N GLY A 27 -2.99 -7.14 5.69
CA GLY A 27 -2.73 -6.10 6.68
C GLY A 27 -2.93 -4.71 6.09
N SER A 28 -3.43 -3.78 6.92
CA SER A 28 -3.52 -2.35 6.61
C SER A 28 -2.82 -1.58 7.71
N PHE A 29 -1.88 -0.72 7.34
CA PHE A 29 -0.99 -0.04 8.28
C PHE A 29 -0.89 1.45 7.97
N LEU A 30 -0.82 2.26 9.02
CA LEU A 30 -0.50 3.67 8.93
C LEU A 30 0.79 3.95 9.70
N PHE A 31 1.87 4.27 8.99
CA PHE A 31 3.15 4.64 9.60
C PHE A 31 3.24 6.16 9.74
N LEU A 32 3.35 6.65 10.98
CA LEU A 32 3.51 8.07 11.29
C LEU A 32 4.88 8.34 11.93
N GLY A 33 5.45 9.50 11.64
CA GLY A 33 6.73 9.94 12.22
C GLY A 33 7.46 10.96 11.33
N PRO A 34 8.58 11.53 11.79
CA PRO A 34 9.37 12.51 11.04
C PRO A 34 9.87 11.99 9.68
N THR A 35 10.26 12.87 8.78
CA THR A 35 10.92 12.50 7.51
C THR A 35 12.25 11.79 7.76
N GLY A 36 12.63 10.88 6.88
CA GLY A 36 13.91 10.17 6.95
C GLY A 36 13.97 8.97 7.93
N VAL A 37 12.95 8.72 8.75
CA VAL A 37 12.96 7.62 9.74
C VAL A 37 12.69 6.21 9.18
N GLY A 38 12.74 6.04 7.85
CA GLY A 38 12.64 4.71 7.21
C GLY A 38 11.23 4.15 7.01
N LYS A 39 10.17 4.99 7.04
CA LYS A 39 8.79 4.54 6.77
C LYS A 39 8.64 3.86 5.39
N THR A 40 9.15 4.51 4.35
CA THR A 40 9.13 3.97 2.98
C THR A 40 10.06 2.78 2.82
N GLU A 41 11.19 2.79 3.52
CA GLU A 41 12.17 1.70 3.46
C GLU A 41 11.61 0.40 4.04
N LEU A 42 10.81 0.50 5.11
CA LEU A 42 10.09 -0.66 5.65
C LEU A 42 9.14 -1.30 4.63
N CYS A 43 8.47 -0.50 3.79
CA CYS A 43 7.59 -1.03 2.74
C CYS A 43 8.38 -1.77 1.66
N LYS A 44 9.52 -1.23 1.22
CA LYS A 44 10.39 -1.88 0.23
C LYS A 44 10.97 -3.19 0.76
N ALA A 45 11.50 -3.18 1.98
CA ALA A 45 12.02 -4.37 2.63
C ALA A 45 10.95 -5.45 2.82
N LEU A 46 9.69 -5.05 3.05
CA LEU A 46 8.57 -5.97 3.12
C LEU A 46 8.22 -6.56 1.76
N ALA A 47 8.26 -5.78 0.67
CA ALA A 47 8.03 -6.28 -0.68
C ALA A 47 9.11 -7.29 -1.09
N GLU A 48 10.37 -6.95 -0.86
CA GLU A 48 11.52 -7.84 -1.06
C GLU A 48 11.34 -9.16 -0.29
N PHE A 49 10.97 -9.10 0.99
CA PHE A 49 10.79 -10.30 1.81
C PHE A 49 9.61 -11.19 1.40
N LEU A 50 8.53 -10.58 0.88
CA LEU A 50 7.31 -11.31 0.54
C LEU A 50 7.31 -11.83 -0.89
N PHE A 51 7.99 -11.15 -1.81
CA PHE A 51 7.89 -11.38 -3.26
C PHE A 51 9.25 -11.49 -3.95
N ASP A 52 10.36 -11.50 -3.20
CA ASP A 52 11.75 -11.55 -3.71
C ASP A 52 12.10 -10.40 -4.68
N THR A 53 11.35 -9.29 -4.61
CA THR A 53 11.61 -8.05 -5.36
C THR A 53 10.85 -6.87 -4.75
N ASP A 54 11.45 -5.68 -4.76
CA ASP A 54 10.77 -4.43 -4.41
C ASP A 54 9.87 -3.89 -5.53
N GLU A 55 10.00 -4.39 -6.76
CA GLU A 55 9.17 -4.04 -7.92
C GLU A 55 7.72 -4.51 -7.78
N ALA A 56 7.47 -5.50 -6.91
CA ALA A 56 6.13 -5.96 -6.57
C ALA A 56 5.32 -4.90 -5.79
N MET A 57 5.96 -3.84 -5.30
CA MET A 57 5.29 -2.74 -4.61
C MET A 57 4.68 -1.75 -5.61
N VAL A 58 3.35 -1.69 -5.66
CA VAL A 58 2.64 -0.58 -6.33
C VAL A 58 2.78 0.68 -5.47
N ARG A 59 3.58 1.64 -5.92
CA ARG A 59 3.80 2.92 -5.25
C ARG A 59 2.92 4.00 -5.85
N ILE A 60 2.17 4.69 -5.01
CA ILE A 60 1.36 5.85 -5.41
C ILE A 60 1.92 7.09 -4.71
N ASP A 61 2.29 8.12 -5.47
CA ASP A 61 2.71 9.41 -4.90
C ASP A 61 1.48 10.26 -4.58
N MET A 62 1.13 10.34 -3.30
CA MET A 62 -0.04 11.11 -2.85
C MET A 62 0.07 12.61 -3.14
N SER A 63 1.27 13.13 -3.39
CA SER A 63 1.47 14.54 -3.74
C SER A 63 0.83 14.88 -5.10
N GLU A 64 0.66 13.89 -5.99
CA GLU A 64 -0.04 14.04 -7.27
C GLU A 64 -1.57 14.15 -7.12
N PHE A 65 -2.10 13.83 -5.94
CA PHE A 65 -3.53 13.72 -5.63
C PHE A 65 -4.05 14.83 -4.70
N MET A 66 -3.31 15.94 -4.55
CA MET A 66 -3.71 17.04 -3.68
C MET A 66 -4.95 17.81 -4.18
N GLU A 67 -5.22 17.78 -5.48
CA GLU A 67 -6.35 18.49 -6.09
C GLU A 67 -7.54 17.54 -6.28
N GLN A 68 -8.76 18.02 -6.02
CA GLN A 68 -9.96 17.18 -6.06
C GLN A 68 -10.16 16.45 -7.40
N HIS A 69 -9.77 17.08 -8.51
CA HIS A 69 -9.93 16.51 -9.83
C HIS A 69 -8.81 15.53 -10.22
N SER A 70 -7.65 15.54 -9.54
CA SER A 70 -6.59 14.57 -9.81
C SER A 70 -6.89 13.18 -9.23
N VAL A 71 -7.80 13.08 -8.25
CA VAL A 71 -8.32 11.82 -7.71
C VAL A 71 -8.94 10.93 -8.80
N ALA A 72 -9.54 11.51 -9.84
CA ALA A 72 -10.13 10.75 -10.95
C ALA A 72 -9.10 9.87 -11.68
N ARG A 73 -7.80 10.18 -11.60
CA ARG A 73 -6.73 9.34 -12.16
C ARG A 73 -6.52 8.03 -11.38
N LEU A 74 -6.86 8.02 -10.08
CA LEU A 74 -6.71 6.84 -9.21
C LEU A 74 -7.92 5.90 -9.28
N ILE A 75 -9.13 6.46 -9.39
CA ILE A 75 -10.39 5.69 -9.38
C ILE A 75 -11.00 5.47 -10.77
N GLY A 76 -10.43 6.09 -11.81
CA GLY A 76 -10.98 6.12 -13.16
C GLY A 76 -11.91 7.31 -13.39
N ALA A 77 -12.05 7.72 -14.66
CA ALA A 77 -12.96 8.79 -15.03
C ALA A 77 -14.42 8.35 -14.81
N PRO A 78 -15.33 9.25 -14.39
CA PRO A 78 -16.76 8.94 -14.34
C PRO A 78 -17.31 8.55 -15.73
N PRO A 79 -18.35 7.71 -15.82
CA PRO A 79 -19.01 7.40 -17.10
C PRO A 79 -19.39 8.68 -17.85
N GLY A 80 -18.91 8.83 -19.09
CA GLY A 80 -19.17 10.00 -19.94
C GLY A 80 -18.06 11.05 -20.01
N TYR A 81 -16.92 10.86 -19.33
CA TYR A 81 -15.74 11.72 -19.44
C TYR A 81 -14.60 11.03 -20.21
N VAL A 82 -13.75 11.84 -20.87
CA VAL A 82 -12.57 11.36 -21.60
C VAL A 82 -11.65 10.58 -20.63
N GLY A 83 -11.39 9.31 -20.94
CA GLY A 83 -10.58 8.39 -20.10
C GLY A 83 -11.35 7.22 -19.49
N TYR A 84 -12.68 7.13 -19.67
CA TYR A 84 -13.50 6.03 -19.15
C TYR A 84 -13.16 4.66 -19.76
N GLU A 85 -12.69 4.60 -21.01
CA GLU A 85 -12.36 3.34 -21.70
C GLU A 85 -10.94 2.80 -21.41
N GLN A 86 -10.16 3.49 -20.57
CA GLN A 86 -8.77 3.12 -20.25
C GLN A 86 -8.60 2.44 -18.88
N GLY A 87 -9.70 2.21 -18.15
CA GLY A 87 -9.72 1.58 -16.82
C GLY A 87 -10.09 0.12 -16.83
#